data_AF-A0A9D5EPI7-F1
#
_entry.id   AF-A0A9D5EPI7-F1
#
_cell.length_a   1.000
_cell.length_b   1.000
_cell.length_c   1.000
_cell.angle_alpha   90.00
_cell.angle_beta   90.00
_cell.angle_gamma   90.00
#
_symmetry.space_group_name_H-M   'P 1'
#
loop_
_entity.id
_entity.type
_entity.pdbx_description
1 polymer ?
#
loop_
_entity_poly.entity_id
_entity_poly.type
_entity_poly.pdbx_seq_one_letter_code
_entity_poly.pdbx_strand_id
1 'polypeptide(L)'
;MPFVLALSYVGFAFAELWVPAVLCVVALSFVTYGSISHDLVHRSWGLRRDLNDWFLTAIELLMLRSGRAYRLAHLNHHARYPSRDDDPEAIAAYGTFWQAIRSGPLFFLRLWWWAVRKYPSHRPRLIAEASVVVLLAIAAVGVAIVGWSLVPLLYAGLAYLGTWVVPLVTAYIPHLPEGETPLGETRRFRGMVLRLIAFDHLYHLEHHLFPAVPHHRWPELATRLDPYLDLAGVPAITIGIRTG
;
A
#
# COMPACT_ATOMS: atom_id res chain seq x y z
N MET A 1 -5.47 9.11 12.68
CA MET A 1 -5.96 9.44 11.32
C MET A 1 -6.75 8.30 10.67
N PRO A 2 -6.27 7.03 10.53
CA PRO A 2 -7.01 6.00 9.78
C PRO A 2 -8.40 5.69 10.37
N PHE A 3 -8.48 5.51 11.69
CA PHE A 3 -9.74 5.29 12.39
C PHE A 3 -10.71 6.48 12.26
N VAL A 4 -10.19 7.70 12.24
CA VAL A 4 -11.00 8.91 12.05
C VAL A 4 -11.60 8.94 10.65
N LEU A 5 -10.84 8.59 9.61
CA LEU A 5 -11.35 8.49 8.23
C LEU A 5 -12.43 7.42 8.11
N ALA A 6 -12.23 6.24 8.70
CA ALA A 6 -13.23 5.17 8.70
C ALA A 6 -14.53 5.59 9.43
N LEU A 7 -14.42 6.23 10.59
CA LEU A 7 -15.58 6.77 11.32
C LEU A 7 -16.26 7.93 10.58
N SER A 8 -15.47 8.77 9.91
CA SER A 8 -15.98 9.90 9.10
C SER A 8 -16.76 9.41 7.90
N TYR A 9 -16.32 8.34 7.23
CA TYR A 9 -17.11 7.69 6.19
C TYR A 9 -18.51 7.32 6.72
N VAL A 10 -18.58 6.68 7.89
CA VAL A 10 -19.85 6.27 8.49
C VAL A 10 -20.73 7.50 8.74
N GLY A 11 -20.19 8.53 9.40
CA GLY A 11 -20.92 9.77 9.67
C GLY A 11 -21.43 10.47 8.41
N PHE A 12 -20.58 10.64 7.40
CA PHE A 12 -20.96 11.26 6.13
C PHE A 12 -21.97 10.44 5.35
N ALA A 13 -21.81 9.11 5.29
CA ALA A 13 -22.73 8.23 4.58
C ALA A 13 -24.13 8.22 5.21
N PHE A 14 -24.23 8.20 6.55
CA PHE A 14 -25.52 8.31 7.25
C PHE A 14 -26.14 9.71 7.16
N ALA A 15 -25.33 10.75 6.91
CA ALA A 15 -25.80 12.09 6.60
C ALA A 15 -26.09 12.31 5.10
N GLU A 16 -26.06 11.26 4.28
CA GLU A 16 -26.23 11.30 2.82
C GLU A 16 -25.20 12.17 2.06
N LEU A 17 -24.10 12.52 2.71
CA LEU A 17 -22.98 13.27 2.13
C LEU A 17 -22.01 12.30 1.45
N TRP A 18 -22.42 11.73 0.31
CA TRP A 18 -21.66 10.66 -0.36
C TRP A 18 -20.29 11.08 -0.90
N VAL A 19 -20.14 12.31 -1.39
CA VAL A 19 -18.85 12.81 -1.89
C VAL A 19 -17.77 12.79 -0.78
N PRO A 20 -17.95 13.45 0.38
CA PRO A 20 -16.96 13.38 1.45
C PRO A 20 -16.84 11.96 2.05
N ALA A 21 -17.90 11.15 2.04
CA ALA A 21 -17.80 9.75 2.45
C ALA A 21 -16.82 8.97 1.56
N VAL A 22 -17.00 9.00 0.23
CA VAL A 22 -16.11 8.33 -0.73
C VAL A 22 -14.68 8.84 -0.59
N LEU A 23 -14.49 10.17 -0.46
CA LEU A 23 -13.17 10.76 -0.26
C LEU A 23 -12.48 10.24 1.02
N CYS A 24 -13.23 9.93 2.08
CA CYS A 24 -12.66 9.30 3.28
C CYS A 24 -12.06 7.91 2.98
N VAL A 25 -12.72 7.09 2.16
CA VAL A 25 -12.21 5.76 1.79
C VAL A 25 -11.04 5.86 0.81
N VAL A 26 -11.07 6.84 -0.12
CA VAL A 26 -9.93 7.13 -1.00
C VAL A 26 -8.70 7.53 -0.19
N ALA A 27 -8.85 8.48 0.74
CA ALA A 27 -7.78 8.89 1.64
C ALA A 27 -7.30 7.73 2.52
N LEU A 28 -8.22 6.89 2.99
CA LEU A 28 -7.87 5.70 3.77
C LEU A 28 -7.05 4.70 2.94
N SER A 29 -7.41 4.45 1.68
CA SER A 29 -6.62 3.58 0.78
C SER A 29 -5.17 4.03 0.69
N PHE A 30 -4.94 5.35 0.50
CA PHE A 30 -3.59 5.90 0.49
C PHE A 30 -2.87 5.72 1.83
N VAL A 31 -3.48 6.16 2.93
CA VAL A 31 -2.86 6.14 4.27
C VAL A 31 -2.52 4.71 4.72
N THR A 32 -3.30 3.73 4.29
CA THR A 32 -3.14 2.33 4.67
C THR A 32 -2.26 1.51 3.72
N TYR A 33 -1.67 2.07 2.67
CA TYR A 33 -0.68 1.30 1.88
C TYR A 33 0.52 2.13 1.49
N GLY A 34 0.31 3.39 1.08
CA GLY A 34 1.39 4.26 0.67
C GLY A 34 2.14 4.93 1.81
N SER A 35 1.55 5.02 3.01
CA SER A 35 2.05 5.87 4.11
C SER A 35 2.10 5.16 5.48
N ILE A 36 1.10 5.31 6.35
CA ILE A 36 1.16 4.82 7.75
C ILE A 36 1.38 3.31 7.83
N SER A 37 0.64 2.51 7.07
CA SER A 37 0.83 1.05 7.10
C SER A 37 2.19 0.64 6.57
N HIS A 38 2.71 1.35 5.58
CA HIS A 38 4.05 1.12 5.05
C HIS A 38 5.13 1.38 6.12
N ASP A 39 5.03 2.51 6.83
CA ASP A 39 5.88 2.81 7.98
C ASP A 39 5.80 1.73 9.07
N LEU A 40 4.59 1.24 9.34
CA LEU A 40 4.37 0.14 10.28
C LEU A 40 4.98 -1.17 9.77
N VAL A 41 4.94 -1.47 8.47
CA VAL A 41 5.59 -2.63 7.85
C VAL A 41 7.09 -2.62 8.08
N HIS A 42 7.73 -1.45 8.02
CA HIS A 42 9.17 -1.29 8.31
C HIS A 42 9.49 -1.05 9.80
N ARG A 43 8.46 -0.81 10.62
CA ARG A 43 8.57 -0.41 12.03
C ARG A 43 9.40 0.87 12.22
N SER A 44 9.31 1.79 11.25
CA SER A 44 10.09 3.03 11.21
C SER A 44 9.72 4.02 12.32
N TRP A 45 8.58 3.82 13.00
CA TRP A 45 8.10 4.70 14.07
C TRP A 45 8.66 4.38 15.46
N GLY A 46 9.47 3.33 15.61
CA GLY A 46 10.09 2.98 16.89
C GLY A 46 9.10 2.49 17.97
N LEU A 47 7.88 2.10 17.57
CA LEU A 47 6.90 1.52 18.48
C LEU A 47 7.37 0.14 19.01
N ARG A 48 6.89 -0.25 20.19
CA ARG A 48 7.05 -1.63 20.69
C ARG A 48 6.50 -2.62 19.64
N ARG A 49 7.22 -3.72 19.39
CA ARG A 49 6.90 -4.69 18.31
C ARG A 49 5.44 -5.14 18.30
N ASP A 50 4.91 -5.54 19.45
CA ASP A 50 3.52 -6.03 19.53
C ASP A 50 2.50 -4.92 19.26
N LEU A 51 2.79 -3.69 19.70
CA LEU A 51 1.92 -2.54 19.46
C LEU A 51 1.93 -2.16 17.97
N ASN A 52 3.11 -2.18 17.35
CA ASN A 52 3.24 -1.96 15.91
C ASN A 52 2.50 -3.03 15.10
N ASP A 53 2.63 -4.30 15.48
CA ASP A 53 1.95 -5.40 14.81
C ASP A 53 0.43 -5.27 14.97
N TRP A 54 -0.04 -4.90 16.16
CA TRP A 54 -1.46 -4.63 16.41
C TRP A 54 -1.98 -3.47 15.55
N PHE A 55 -1.28 -2.34 15.52
CA PHE A 55 -1.68 -1.19 14.69
C PHE A 55 -1.71 -1.55 13.21
N LEU A 56 -0.71 -2.27 12.72
CA LEU A 56 -0.70 -2.71 11.33
C LEU A 56 -1.92 -3.58 11.02
N THR A 57 -2.19 -4.60 11.83
CA THR A 57 -3.37 -5.45 11.64
C THR A 57 -4.66 -4.64 11.72
N ALA A 58 -4.84 -3.80 12.75
CA ALA A 58 -6.07 -3.03 12.95
C ALA A 58 -6.34 -2.03 11.81
N ILE A 59 -5.30 -1.35 11.32
CA ILE A 59 -5.40 -0.37 10.25
C ILE A 59 -5.66 -1.04 8.90
N GLU A 60 -4.99 -2.16 8.61
CA GLU A 60 -5.19 -2.90 7.35
C GLU A 60 -6.56 -3.55 7.26
N LEU A 61 -7.12 -3.99 8.39
CA LEU A 61 -8.49 -4.49 8.46
C LEU A 61 -9.54 -3.42 8.13
N LEU A 62 -9.26 -2.13 8.34
CA LEU A 62 -10.15 -1.05 7.89
C LEU A 62 -10.32 -1.07 6.37
N MET A 63 -9.33 -1.52 5.62
CA MET A 63 -9.41 -1.68 4.16
C MET A 63 -9.63 -3.13 3.73
N LEU A 64 -10.10 -4.00 4.64
CA LEU A 64 -10.40 -5.41 4.39
C LEU A 64 -9.19 -6.22 3.91
N ARG A 65 -8.01 -5.95 4.49
CA ARG A 65 -6.74 -6.59 4.13
C ARG A 65 -6.03 -7.18 5.34
N SER A 66 -5.13 -8.14 5.08
CA SER A 66 -4.26 -8.72 6.10
C SER A 66 -2.96 -7.92 6.20
N GLY A 67 -2.75 -7.25 7.33
CA GLY A 67 -1.50 -6.53 7.58
C GLY A 67 -0.30 -7.44 7.75
N ARG A 68 -0.50 -8.68 8.22
CA ARG A 68 0.58 -9.65 8.29
C ARG A 68 1.01 -10.14 6.92
N ALA A 69 0.06 -10.39 6.01
CA ALA A 69 0.37 -10.74 4.63
C ALA A 69 1.12 -9.61 3.94
N TYR A 70 0.65 -8.37 4.12
CA TYR A 70 1.33 -7.19 3.58
C TYR A 70 2.78 -7.08 4.08
N ARG A 71 3.02 -7.13 5.40
CA ARG A 71 4.38 -7.06 5.94
C ARG A 71 5.29 -8.16 5.38
N LEU A 72 4.82 -9.40 5.35
CA LEU A 72 5.64 -10.53 4.88
C LEU A 72 5.98 -10.40 3.40
N ALA A 73 5.00 -10.01 2.57
CA ALA A 73 5.21 -9.80 1.13
C ALA A 73 6.19 -8.64 0.89
N HIS A 74 5.99 -7.52 1.59
CA HIS A 74 6.76 -6.32 1.33
C HIS A 74 8.20 -6.42 1.83
N LEU A 75 8.44 -7.03 2.99
CA LEU A 75 9.81 -7.30 3.44
C LEU A 75 10.52 -8.31 2.53
N ASN A 76 9.78 -9.27 1.97
CA ASN A 76 10.35 -10.18 0.99
C ASN A 76 10.66 -9.48 -0.34
N HIS A 77 9.80 -8.56 -0.78
CA HIS A 77 10.05 -7.70 -1.94
C HIS A 77 11.38 -6.96 -1.79
N HIS A 78 11.61 -6.28 -0.66
CA HIS A 78 12.91 -5.63 -0.37
C HIS A 78 14.10 -6.59 -0.44
N ALA A 79 13.92 -7.82 0.01
CA ALA A 79 15.00 -8.81 0.04
C ALA A 79 15.25 -9.53 -1.29
N ARG A 80 14.28 -9.53 -2.20
CA ARG A 80 14.27 -10.41 -3.39
C ARG A 80 14.01 -9.71 -4.70
N TYR A 81 13.59 -8.45 -4.69
CA TYR A 81 13.40 -7.67 -5.92
C TYR A 81 14.71 -7.69 -6.75
N PRO A 82 14.64 -7.89 -8.09
CA PRO A 82 13.44 -7.96 -8.93
C PRO A 82 12.86 -9.37 -9.14
N SER A 83 13.24 -10.40 -8.39
CA SER A 83 12.90 -11.81 -8.66
C SER A 83 11.41 -12.07 -8.99
N ARG A 84 11.13 -12.51 -10.23
CA ARG A 84 9.76 -12.78 -10.69
C ARG A 84 9.08 -13.95 -9.96
N ASP A 85 9.85 -14.95 -9.57
CA ASP A 85 9.31 -16.20 -9.02
C ASP A 85 9.11 -16.14 -7.51
N ASP A 86 9.95 -15.37 -6.81
CA ASP A 86 9.96 -15.34 -5.34
C ASP A 86 9.46 -14.03 -4.73
N ASP A 87 9.11 -13.04 -5.55
CA ASP A 87 8.52 -11.77 -5.12
C ASP A 87 7.09 -11.58 -5.66
N PRO A 88 6.06 -11.71 -4.81
CA PRO A 88 4.69 -11.47 -5.25
C PRO A 88 4.43 -9.98 -5.55
N GLU A 89 5.15 -9.01 -5.00
CA GLU A 89 4.90 -7.60 -5.32
C GLU A 89 5.46 -7.23 -6.70
N ALA A 90 6.59 -7.82 -7.12
CA ALA A 90 7.23 -7.54 -8.40
C ALA A 90 6.42 -7.93 -9.64
N ILE A 91 5.45 -8.85 -9.54
CA ILE A 91 4.77 -9.44 -10.73
C ILE A 91 4.22 -8.36 -11.67
N ALA A 92 3.64 -7.28 -11.13
CA ALA A 92 3.07 -6.22 -11.95
C ALA A 92 4.13 -5.35 -12.66
N ALA A 93 5.38 -5.32 -12.18
CA ALA A 93 6.48 -4.58 -12.80
C ALA A 93 6.91 -5.16 -14.16
N TYR A 94 6.73 -6.47 -14.36
CA TYR A 94 7.09 -7.18 -15.60
C TYR A 94 6.01 -7.12 -16.70
N GLY A 95 4.85 -6.51 -16.42
CA GLY A 95 3.71 -6.50 -17.33
C GLY A 95 3.58 -5.21 -18.13
N THR A 96 2.49 -5.09 -18.88
CA THR A 96 2.02 -3.83 -19.46
C THR A 96 1.18 -3.05 -18.45
N PHE A 97 0.94 -1.77 -18.70
CA PHE A 97 0.03 -0.93 -17.91
C PHE A 97 -1.33 -1.61 -17.65
N TRP A 98 -1.94 -2.21 -18.68
CA TRP A 98 -3.22 -2.89 -18.54
C TRP A 98 -3.13 -4.19 -17.74
N GLN A 99 -2.01 -4.91 -17.83
CA GLN A 99 -1.77 -6.09 -17.01
C GLN A 99 -1.59 -5.72 -15.53
N ALA A 100 -0.92 -4.60 -15.24
CA ALA A 100 -0.79 -4.07 -13.88
C ALA A 100 -2.17 -3.75 -13.27
N ILE A 101 -3.05 -3.05 -14.01
CA ILE A 101 -4.43 -2.79 -13.58
C ILE A 101 -5.20 -4.09 -13.36
N ARG A 102 -5.12 -5.04 -14.32
CA ARG A 102 -5.81 -6.33 -14.22
C ARG A 102 -5.33 -7.18 -13.03
N SER A 103 -4.12 -6.94 -12.53
CA SER A 103 -3.58 -7.65 -11.37
C SER A 103 -4.17 -7.17 -10.03
N GLY A 104 -4.72 -5.95 -10.00
CA GLY A 104 -5.29 -5.29 -8.82
C GLY A 104 -6.38 -6.09 -8.08
N PRO A 105 -7.45 -6.54 -8.75
CA PRO A 105 -8.59 -7.22 -8.12
C PRO A 105 -8.25 -8.42 -7.22
N LEU A 106 -7.14 -9.11 -7.51
CA LEU A 106 -6.70 -10.29 -6.76
C LEU A 106 -5.38 -10.06 -6.02
N PHE A 107 -4.84 -8.83 -6.04
CA PHE A 107 -3.51 -8.53 -5.51
C PHE A 107 -3.34 -8.95 -4.06
N PHE A 108 -4.21 -8.48 -3.16
CA PHE A 108 -4.12 -8.80 -1.73
C PHE A 108 -4.44 -10.25 -1.40
N LEU A 109 -5.35 -10.90 -2.16
CA LEU A 109 -5.58 -12.34 -2.04
C LEU A 109 -4.32 -13.13 -2.41
N ARG A 110 -3.63 -12.70 -3.47
CA ARG A 110 -2.38 -13.31 -3.94
C ARG A 110 -1.26 -13.13 -2.91
N LEU A 111 -1.12 -11.94 -2.30
CA LEU A 111 -0.16 -11.72 -1.21
C LEU A 111 -0.46 -12.62 -0.01
N TRP A 112 -1.72 -12.69 0.41
CA TRP A 112 -2.15 -13.55 1.52
C TRP A 112 -1.89 -15.03 1.25
N TRP A 113 -2.26 -15.51 0.06
CA TRP A 113 -2.05 -16.89 -0.34
C TRP A 113 -0.57 -17.27 -0.39
N TRP A 114 0.25 -16.39 -0.97
CA TRP A 114 1.70 -16.54 -0.98
C TRP A 114 2.25 -16.59 0.45
N ALA A 115 1.80 -15.70 1.35
CA ALA A 115 2.28 -15.64 2.72
C ALA A 115 1.90 -16.91 3.53
N VAL A 116 0.68 -17.41 3.36
CA VAL A 116 0.21 -18.67 4.00
C VAL A 116 1.05 -19.86 3.55
N ARG A 117 1.41 -19.92 2.26
CA ARG A 117 2.26 -21.00 1.72
C ARG A 117 3.70 -20.89 2.21
N LYS A 118 4.31 -19.70 2.14
CA LYS A 118 5.73 -19.48 2.43
C LYS A 118 6.06 -19.43 3.93
N TYR A 119 5.14 -18.99 4.78
CA TYR A 119 5.38 -18.81 6.22
C TYR A 119 4.42 -19.62 7.12
N PRO A 120 4.65 -20.94 7.28
CA PRO A 120 3.81 -21.81 8.11
C PRO A 120 3.59 -21.33 9.55
N SER A 121 4.63 -20.77 10.18
CA SER A 121 4.57 -20.24 11.55
C SER A 121 3.64 -19.03 11.71
N HIS A 122 3.31 -18.32 10.62
CA HIS A 122 2.40 -17.17 10.64
C HIS A 122 0.95 -17.54 10.31
N ARG A 123 0.69 -18.79 9.88
CA ARG A 123 -0.64 -19.25 9.42
C ARG A 123 -1.78 -18.98 10.40
N PRO A 124 -1.68 -19.25 11.71
CA PRO A 124 -2.80 -19.02 12.62
C PRO A 124 -3.27 -17.56 12.61
N ARG A 125 -2.33 -16.61 12.61
CA ARG A 125 -2.64 -15.18 12.58
C ARG A 125 -3.10 -14.71 11.20
N LEU A 126 -2.51 -15.23 10.12
CA LEU A 126 -2.96 -14.95 8.75
C LEU A 126 -4.40 -15.42 8.51
N ILE A 127 -4.75 -16.61 9.01
CA ILE A 127 -6.10 -17.15 8.94
C ILE A 127 -7.04 -16.32 9.80
N ALA A 128 -6.66 -15.96 11.03
CA ALA A 128 -7.48 -15.10 11.89
C ALA A 128 -7.80 -13.75 11.24
N GLU A 129 -6.80 -13.07 10.67
CA GLU A 129 -7.01 -11.80 9.94
C GLU A 129 -7.96 -11.99 8.74
N ALA A 130 -7.77 -13.04 7.93
CA ALA A 130 -8.66 -13.35 6.82
C ALA A 130 -10.09 -13.71 7.26
N SER A 131 -10.24 -14.44 8.37
CA SER A 131 -11.55 -14.74 8.96
C SER A 131 -12.27 -13.46 9.39
N VAL A 132 -11.58 -12.50 9.98
CA VAL A 132 -12.17 -11.19 10.31
C VAL A 132 -12.63 -10.47 9.04
N VAL A 133 -11.82 -10.43 7.99
CA VAL A 133 -12.21 -9.82 6.70
C VAL A 133 -13.47 -10.48 6.13
N VAL A 134 -13.53 -11.81 6.11
CA VAL A 134 -14.70 -12.56 5.63
C VAL A 134 -15.92 -12.28 6.48
N LEU A 135 -15.79 -12.26 7.81
CA LEU A 135 -16.90 -11.95 8.72
C LEU A 135 -17.41 -10.52 8.53
N LEU A 136 -16.53 -9.53 8.33
CA LEU A 136 -16.92 -8.15 8.04
C LEU A 136 -17.66 -8.05 6.70
N ALA A 137 -17.22 -8.77 5.67
CA ALA A 137 -17.92 -8.82 4.38
C ALA A 137 -19.30 -9.48 4.50
N ILE A 138 -19.40 -10.61 5.21
CA ILE A 138 -20.68 -11.30 5.47
C ILE A 138 -21.62 -10.38 6.27
N ALA A 139 -21.12 -9.71 7.30
CA ALA A 139 -21.90 -8.77 8.10
C ALA A 139 -22.41 -7.60 7.24
N ALA A 140 -21.57 -7.03 6.38
CA ALA A 140 -21.97 -5.96 5.46
C ALA A 140 -23.08 -6.39 4.49
N VAL A 141 -22.98 -7.59 3.93
CA VAL A 141 -24.02 -8.18 3.08
C VAL A 141 -25.29 -8.47 3.87
N GLY A 142 -25.16 -9.05 5.07
CA GLY A 142 -26.30 -9.38 5.94
C GLY A 142 -27.11 -8.13 6.33
N VAL A 143 -26.43 -7.04 6.71
CA VAL A 143 -27.04 -5.74 7.03
C VAL A 143 -27.81 -5.16 5.84
N ALA A 144 -27.30 -5.35 4.63
CA ALA A 144 -27.99 -4.95 3.40
C ALA A 144 -29.23 -5.82 3.11
N ILE A 145 -29.11 -7.15 3.25
CA ILE A 145 -30.20 -8.11 2.97
C ILE A 145 -31.39 -7.90 3.91
N VAL A 146 -31.15 -7.65 5.20
CA VAL A 146 -32.24 -7.38 6.16
C VAL A 146 -32.85 -5.98 5.99
N GLY A 147 -32.37 -5.19 5.03
CA GLY A 147 -32.91 -3.87 4.70
C GLY A 147 -32.52 -2.76 5.70
N TRP A 148 -31.54 -2.99 6.58
CA TRP A 148 -31.17 -1.99 7.59
C TRP A 148 -30.32 -0.86 7.01
N SER A 149 -29.29 -1.17 6.20
CA SER A 149 -28.45 -0.16 5.56
C SER A 149 -27.59 -0.74 4.44
N LEU A 150 -27.31 0.06 3.40
CA LEU A 150 -26.31 -0.26 2.38
C LEU A 150 -24.90 0.28 2.73
N VAL A 151 -24.78 1.12 3.75
CA VAL A 151 -23.54 1.85 4.08
C VAL A 151 -22.33 0.92 4.28
N PRO A 152 -22.41 -0.19 5.04
CA PRO A 152 -21.27 -1.10 5.21
C PRO A 152 -20.91 -1.85 3.92
N LEU A 153 -21.90 -2.18 3.09
CA LEU A 153 -21.68 -2.86 1.81
C LEU A 153 -20.97 -1.93 0.81
N LEU A 154 -21.41 -0.68 0.73
CA LEU A 154 -20.75 0.35 -0.08
C LEU A 154 -19.32 0.61 0.41
N TYR A 155 -19.10 0.61 1.72
CA TYR A 155 -17.75 0.74 2.30
C TYR A 155 -16.86 -0.41 1.83
N ALA A 156 -17.33 -1.65 1.97
CA ALA A 156 -16.59 -2.84 1.56
C ALA A 156 -16.27 -2.82 0.06
N GLY A 157 -17.23 -2.41 -0.78
CA GLY A 157 -17.04 -2.23 -2.21
C GLY A 157 -15.98 -1.17 -2.54
N LEU A 158 -16.06 0.01 -1.92
CA LEU A 158 -15.08 1.09 -2.10
C LEU A 158 -13.69 0.69 -1.60
N ALA A 159 -13.61 0.03 -0.44
CA ALA A 159 -12.36 -0.47 0.11
C ALA A 159 -11.71 -1.47 -0.87
N TYR A 160 -12.50 -2.41 -1.40
CA TYR A 160 -12.04 -3.37 -2.40
C TYR A 160 -11.57 -2.68 -3.69
N LEU A 161 -12.37 -1.78 -4.27
CA LEU A 161 -11.99 -1.06 -5.49
C LEU A 161 -10.72 -0.20 -5.29
N GLY A 162 -10.60 0.42 -4.11
CA GLY A 162 -9.42 1.23 -3.75
C GLY A 162 -8.11 0.44 -3.77
N THR A 163 -8.16 -0.89 -3.67
CA THR A 163 -6.97 -1.75 -3.76
C THR A 163 -6.49 -2.01 -5.18
N TRP A 164 -7.32 -1.80 -6.20
CA TRP A 164 -7.01 -2.24 -7.56
C TRP A 164 -5.84 -1.45 -8.18
N VAL A 165 -5.68 -0.21 -7.76
CA VAL A 165 -4.62 0.69 -8.23
C VAL A 165 -3.26 0.38 -7.59
N VAL A 166 -3.22 -0.41 -6.51
CA VAL A 166 -2.01 -0.65 -5.73
C VAL A 166 -0.86 -1.23 -6.57
N PRO A 167 -1.00 -2.37 -7.28
CA PRO A 167 0.10 -2.91 -8.08
C PRO A 167 0.55 -1.96 -9.20
N LEU A 168 -0.36 -1.12 -9.71
CA LEU A 168 0.02 -0.10 -10.69
C LEU A 168 0.96 0.93 -10.05
N VAL A 169 0.58 1.49 -8.90
CA VAL A 169 1.29 2.61 -8.26
C VAL A 169 2.53 2.16 -7.47
N THR A 170 2.54 0.94 -6.95
CA THR A 170 3.62 0.49 -6.04
C THR A 170 4.54 -0.55 -6.65
N ALA A 171 4.17 -1.15 -7.79
CA ALA A 171 5.03 -2.09 -8.50
C ALA A 171 5.34 -1.61 -9.93
N TYR A 172 4.33 -1.38 -10.77
CA TYR A 172 4.56 -1.05 -12.19
C TYR A 172 5.17 0.35 -12.43
N ILE A 173 4.64 1.39 -11.78
CA ILE A 173 5.13 2.75 -11.94
C ILE A 173 6.53 2.96 -11.32
N PRO A 174 6.86 2.47 -10.12
CA PRO A 174 8.15 2.76 -9.52
C PRO A 174 9.29 1.90 -10.07
N HIS A 175 9.03 0.73 -10.62
CA HIS A 175 10.11 -0.21 -10.93
C HIS A 175 10.47 -0.35 -12.41
N LEU A 176 11.70 -0.80 -12.63
CA LEU A 176 12.29 -1.21 -13.90
C LEU A 176 13.01 -2.54 -13.68
N PRO A 177 12.32 -3.69 -13.79
CA PRO A 177 12.91 -4.99 -13.45
C PRO A 177 14.09 -5.38 -14.35
N GLU A 178 14.26 -4.72 -15.50
CA GLU A 178 15.40 -4.91 -16.41
C GLU A 178 16.64 -4.09 -16.01
N GLY A 179 16.59 -3.35 -14.89
CA GLY A 179 17.74 -2.59 -14.40
C GLY A 179 18.96 -3.48 -14.12
N GLU A 180 20.12 -3.09 -14.64
CA GLU A 180 21.37 -3.87 -14.47
C GLU A 180 22.00 -3.71 -13.08
N THR A 181 21.54 -2.72 -12.30
CA THR A 181 22.05 -2.43 -10.96
C THR A 181 20.89 -2.20 -9.99
N PRO A 182 21.09 -2.39 -8.67
CA PRO A 182 20.06 -2.10 -7.67
C PRO A 182 19.52 -0.66 -7.73
N LEU A 183 20.34 0.31 -8.19
CA LEU A 183 19.90 1.70 -8.39
C LEU A 183 19.08 1.89 -9.67
N GLY A 184 19.31 1.07 -10.69
CA GLY A 184 18.59 1.10 -11.97
C GLY A 184 17.26 0.34 -11.94
N GLU A 185 17.06 -0.51 -10.93
CA GLU A 185 15.86 -1.34 -10.71
C GLU A 185 14.62 -0.55 -10.25
N THR A 186 14.82 0.69 -9.80
CA THR A 186 13.75 1.57 -9.31
C THR A 186 13.92 2.98 -9.89
N ARG A 187 12.83 3.53 -10.44
CA ARG A 187 12.77 4.87 -11.01
C ARG A 187 12.92 5.93 -9.93
N ARG A 188 13.69 6.97 -10.24
CA ARG A 188 13.86 8.17 -9.41
C ARG A 188 12.87 9.24 -9.85
N PHE A 189 11.82 9.50 -9.06
CA PHE A 189 10.82 10.52 -9.36
C PHE A 189 11.07 11.82 -8.60
N ARG A 190 10.83 12.97 -9.26
CA ARG A 190 10.94 14.32 -8.67
C ARG A 190 9.81 15.24 -9.15
N GLY A 191 9.56 16.30 -8.39
CA GLY A 191 8.67 17.40 -8.79
C GLY A 191 7.34 17.45 -8.03
N MET A 192 6.86 18.67 -7.80
CA MET A 192 5.70 18.97 -6.94
C MET A 192 4.41 18.27 -7.39
N VAL A 193 4.19 18.11 -8.69
CA VAL A 193 2.96 17.50 -9.21
C VAL A 193 2.90 16.02 -8.81
N LEU A 194 4.00 15.28 -8.97
CA LEU A 194 4.07 13.87 -8.55
C LEU A 194 3.91 13.73 -7.04
N ARG A 195 4.54 14.64 -6.29
CA ARG A 195 4.41 14.67 -4.83
C ARG A 195 2.96 14.86 -4.39
N LEU A 196 2.20 15.72 -5.04
CA LEU A 196 0.79 15.97 -4.70
C LEU A 196 -0.13 14.81 -5.12
N ILE A 197 0.09 14.23 -6.29
CA ILE A 197 -0.79 13.17 -6.83
C ILE A 197 -0.53 11.83 -6.15
N ALA A 198 0.75 11.49 -5.92
CA ALA A 198 1.15 10.24 -5.28
C ALA A 198 1.42 10.40 -3.78
N PHE A 199 1.21 11.60 -3.22
CA PHE A 199 1.43 11.93 -1.81
C PHE A 199 2.81 11.46 -1.34
N ASP A 200 3.87 11.86 -2.04
CA ASP A 200 5.27 11.47 -1.81
C ASP A 200 5.59 9.95 -1.97
N HIS A 201 4.62 9.08 -2.28
CA HIS A 201 4.88 7.64 -2.41
C HIS A 201 5.84 7.24 -3.55
N LEU A 202 6.01 8.11 -4.55
CA LEU A 202 6.93 7.91 -5.67
C LEU A 202 8.41 8.14 -5.32
N TYR A 203 8.73 8.54 -4.09
CA TYR A 203 10.09 8.42 -3.55
C TYR A 203 10.44 6.95 -3.22
N HIS A 204 10.13 6.07 -4.16
CA HIS A 204 10.22 4.62 -4.01
C HIS A 204 11.69 4.15 -4.02
N LEU A 205 12.55 4.80 -4.81
CA LEU A 205 13.98 4.51 -4.80
C LEU A 205 14.60 4.84 -3.43
N GLU A 206 14.25 5.99 -2.86
CA GLU A 206 14.67 6.39 -1.52
C GLU A 206 14.22 5.37 -0.48
N HIS A 207 12.98 4.90 -0.62
CA HIS A 207 12.42 3.86 0.22
C HIS A 207 13.21 2.53 0.13
N HIS A 208 13.54 2.05 -1.07
CA HIS A 208 14.36 0.85 -1.25
C HIS A 208 15.77 0.99 -0.68
N LEU A 209 16.36 2.17 -0.79
CA LEU A 209 17.70 2.44 -0.25
C LEU A 209 17.72 2.59 1.27
N PHE A 210 16.68 3.19 1.85
CA PHE A 210 16.60 3.49 3.28
C PHE A 210 15.21 3.17 3.85
N PRO A 211 14.80 1.89 3.91
CA PRO A 211 13.44 1.49 4.30
C PRO A 211 13.09 1.83 5.76
N ALA A 212 14.10 2.10 6.60
CA ALA A 212 13.90 2.53 7.98
C ALA A 212 13.48 4.02 8.11
N VAL A 213 13.60 4.82 7.05
CA VAL A 213 13.21 6.23 7.06
C VAL A 213 11.71 6.34 6.82
N PRO A 214 10.95 6.98 7.73
CA PRO A 214 9.50 7.03 7.60
C PRO A 214 9.07 7.90 6.41
N HIS A 215 7.94 7.55 5.81
CA HIS A 215 7.39 8.14 4.59
C HIS A 215 7.45 9.68 4.55
N HIS A 216 7.03 10.35 5.63
CA HIS A 216 6.99 11.82 5.71
C HIS A 216 8.36 12.51 5.63
N ARG A 217 9.46 11.75 5.73
CA ARG A 217 10.85 12.22 5.60
C ARG A 217 11.47 11.90 4.23
N TRP A 218 10.76 11.21 3.34
CA TRP A 218 11.30 10.87 2.03
C TRP A 218 11.68 12.08 1.16
N PRO A 219 10.93 13.20 1.16
CA PRO A 219 11.39 14.38 0.43
C PRO A 219 12.74 14.91 0.93
N GLU A 220 12.94 14.94 2.26
CA GLU A 220 14.20 15.37 2.87
C GLU A 220 15.34 14.38 2.55
N LEU A 221 15.05 13.08 2.60
CA LEU A 221 15.99 12.03 2.21
C LEU A 221 16.38 12.15 0.73
N ALA A 222 15.41 12.43 -0.14
CA ALA A 222 15.65 12.61 -1.57
C ALA A 222 16.63 13.76 -1.86
N THR A 223 16.46 14.92 -1.20
CA THR A 223 17.39 16.04 -1.30
C THR A 223 18.81 15.65 -0.86
N ARG A 224 18.94 14.82 0.20
CA ARG A 224 20.25 14.35 0.67
C ARG A 224 20.90 13.33 -0.26
N LEU A 225 20.10 12.49 -0.92
CA LEU A 225 20.60 11.45 -1.83
C LEU A 225 20.85 11.94 -3.24
N ASP A 226 20.19 13.03 -3.66
CA ASP A 226 20.28 13.57 -5.02
C ASP A 226 21.71 13.70 -5.56
N PRO A 227 22.69 14.29 -4.82
CA PRO A 227 24.07 14.38 -5.31
C PRO A 227 24.74 13.03 -5.59
N TYR A 228 24.42 12.01 -4.79
CA TYR A 228 24.97 10.66 -4.95
C TYR A 228 24.30 9.92 -6.11
N LEU A 229 22.99 10.08 -6.26
CA LEU A 229 22.23 9.49 -7.37
C LEU A 229 22.62 10.14 -8.71
N ASP A 230 22.91 11.45 -8.71
CA ASP A 230 23.44 12.16 -9.87
C ASP A 230 24.84 11.64 -10.25
N LEU A 231 25.74 11.47 -9.26
CA LEU A 231 27.08 10.91 -9.49
C LEU A 231 27.01 9.47 -10.02
N ALA A 232 26.06 8.68 -9.53
CA ALA A 232 25.81 7.31 -9.98
C ALA A 232 25.07 7.22 -11.33
N GLY A 233 24.72 8.36 -11.94
CA GLY A 233 24.07 8.41 -13.25
C GLY A 233 22.61 7.96 -13.25
N VAL A 234 21.91 8.00 -12.11
CA VAL A 234 20.50 7.57 -12.01
C VAL A 234 19.58 8.67 -12.53
N PRO A 235 18.88 8.46 -13.68
CA PRO A 235 18.08 9.50 -14.31
C PRO A 235 16.86 9.88 -13.45
N ALA A 236 16.58 11.17 -13.35
CA ALA A 236 15.40 11.68 -12.64
C ALA A 236 14.23 11.94 -13.59
N ILE A 237 13.07 11.34 -13.30
CA ILE A 237 11.80 11.66 -13.97
C ILE A 237 11.14 12.81 -13.23
N THR A 238 11.11 13.99 -13.84
CA THR A 238 10.59 15.21 -13.21
C THR A 238 9.27 15.65 -13.85
N ILE A 239 8.23 15.82 -13.03
CA ILE A 239 6.96 16.44 -13.47
C ILE A 239 6.59 17.58 -12.53
N GLY A 240 6.46 18.78 -13.11
CA GLY A 240 6.27 20.04 -12.38
C GLY A 240 7.59 20.62 -11.86
N ILE A 241 7.50 21.54 -10.90
CA ILE A 241 8.66 22.25 -10.35
C ILE A 241 9.39 21.33 -9.36
N ARG A 242 10.72 21.24 -9.50
CA ARG A 242 11.59 20.54 -8.54
C ARG A 242 11.60 21.37 -7.25
N THR A 243 11.02 20.82 -6.19
CA THR A 243 11.19 21.38 -4.85
C THR A 243 12.61 21.05 -4.41
N GLY A 244 13.38 22.08 -4.04
CA GLY A 244 14.77 21.95 -3.56
C GLY A 244 14.88 21.05 -2.33
#